data_AF-A0A947RCP4-F1
#
_entry.id   AF-A0A947RCP4-F1
#
_cell.length_a   1.000
_cell.length_b   1.000
_cell.length_c   1.000
_cell.angle_alpha   90.00
_cell.angle_beta   90.00
_cell.angle_gamma   90.00
#
_symmetry.space_group_name_H-M   'P 1'
#
loop_
_entity.id
_entity.type
_entity.pdbx_description
1 polymer ?
#
loop_
_entity_poly.entity_id
_entity_poly.type
_entity_poly.pdbx_seq_one_letter_code
_entity_poly.pdbx_strand_id
1 'polypeptide(L)'
;MPENEELVDDNGELIDSPAKANGDTSLEIENEDDSDAIDLAPYIYPAASFFIPLIVYWRTMCQALYIGDGGDFITASHILGVPHPPGYPLYTLLGKLFLSLPIPGGLSQAAWRMNFMSAFFGALTTLLVYLLIRRITRHNWLAFFASLAVGFGQTFWSQAVITEVYTLNTFFILLQLNLLVIRTEKKSPNTILWMALALGLSLAHHPSIAIFFPAYLYYSYIHRDRNMSRIMIVALAFGLAIINPFG
;
A
#
# COMPACT_ATOMS: atom_id res chain seq x y z
N MET A 1 -21.93 18.95 82.24
CA MET A 1 -20.92 18.10 81.56
C MET A 1 -21.10 16.69 82.09
N PRO A 2 -21.63 15.75 81.31
CA PRO A 2 -21.52 14.33 81.63
C PRO A 2 -20.25 13.75 81.01
N GLU A 3 -19.67 12.78 81.68
CA GLU A 3 -18.46 12.01 81.31
C GLU A 3 -18.76 11.07 80.13
N ASN A 4 -17.80 10.89 79.23
CA ASN A 4 -17.89 9.94 78.11
C ASN A 4 -17.50 8.54 78.61
N GLU A 5 -18.41 7.58 78.57
CA GLU A 5 -18.09 6.15 78.71
C GLU A 5 -17.39 5.66 77.43
N GLU A 6 -16.11 5.25 77.54
CA GLU A 6 -15.39 4.57 76.46
C GLU A 6 -15.84 3.11 76.40
N LEU A 7 -16.32 2.68 75.22
CA LEU A 7 -16.74 1.31 74.98
C LEU A 7 -15.51 0.45 74.64
N VAL A 8 -15.27 -0.56 75.47
CA VAL A 8 -14.15 -1.52 75.39
C VAL A 8 -14.73 -2.88 74.98
N ASP A 9 -14.01 -3.63 74.14
CA ASP A 9 -14.45 -4.97 73.73
C ASP A 9 -14.14 -6.06 74.78
N ASP A 10 -14.60 -7.29 74.55
CA ASP A 10 -14.44 -8.44 75.47
C ASP A 10 -12.97 -8.85 75.73
N ASN A 11 -12.01 -8.25 75.01
CA ASN A 11 -10.57 -8.49 75.17
C ASN A 11 -9.82 -7.29 75.81
N GLY A 12 -10.53 -6.21 76.16
CA GLY A 12 -9.93 -5.05 76.82
C GLY A 12 -9.32 -4.01 75.87
N GLU A 13 -9.60 -4.06 74.56
CA GLU A 13 -9.11 -3.07 73.60
C GLU A 13 -10.18 -1.98 73.33
N LEU A 14 -9.70 -0.74 73.13
CA LEU A 14 -10.54 0.42 72.83
C LEU A 14 -11.12 0.28 71.41
N ILE A 15 -12.45 0.36 71.30
CA ILE A 15 -13.14 0.26 70.00
C ILE A 15 -12.99 1.59 69.27
N ASP A 16 -12.22 1.60 68.19
CA ASP A 16 -12.04 2.80 67.35
C ASP A 16 -13.36 3.14 66.64
N SER A 17 -13.80 4.40 66.78
CA SER A 17 -15.08 4.91 66.29
C SER A 17 -15.16 4.86 64.75
N PRO A 18 -16.26 4.37 64.13
CA PRO A 18 -16.36 4.29 62.69
C PRO A 18 -16.41 5.70 62.08
N ALA A 19 -15.44 5.97 61.20
CA ALA A 19 -15.30 7.20 60.45
C ALA A 19 -16.62 7.58 59.72
N LYS A 20 -16.95 8.87 59.82
CA LYS A 20 -18.11 9.54 59.21
C LYS A 20 -18.30 9.16 57.73
N ALA A 21 -19.39 8.46 57.42
CA ALA A 21 -19.95 8.42 56.08
C ALA A 21 -20.67 9.74 55.82
N ASN A 22 -20.01 10.67 55.12
CA ASN A 22 -20.69 11.84 54.55
C ASN A 22 -21.32 11.42 53.22
N GLY A 23 -22.64 11.59 53.14
CA GLY A 23 -23.41 11.41 51.94
C GLY A 23 -23.13 12.50 50.92
N ASP A 24 -22.68 12.08 49.75
CA ASP A 24 -22.97 12.68 48.45
C ASP A 24 -23.19 11.52 47.49
N THR A 25 -24.42 11.05 47.38
CA THR A 25 -24.83 10.09 46.35
C THR A 25 -25.43 10.88 45.20
N SER A 26 -24.65 11.79 44.63
CA SER A 26 -24.84 12.18 43.23
C SER A 26 -24.57 10.93 42.41
N LEU A 27 -25.64 10.35 41.85
CA LEU A 27 -25.57 9.32 40.84
C LEU A 27 -24.73 9.89 39.68
N GLU A 28 -23.44 9.59 39.68
CA GLU A 28 -22.63 9.65 38.47
C GLU A 28 -23.23 8.62 37.53
N ILE A 29 -24.12 9.11 36.66
CA ILE A 29 -24.39 8.45 35.39
C ILE A 29 -23.05 8.53 34.68
N GLU A 30 -22.21 7.51 34.86
CA GLU A 30 -21.14 7.21 33.91
C GLU A 30 -21.85 7.08 32.57
N ASN A 31 -21.77 8.15 31.78
CA ASN A 31 -22.08 8.08 30.36
C ASN A 31 -20.98 7.21 29.76
N GLU A 32 -21.18 5.90 29.84
CA GLU A 32 -20.51 4.89 29.03
C GLU A 32 -21.07 5.02 27.60
N ASP A 33 -20.96 6.22 27.04
CA ASP A 33 -21.11 6.49 25.60
C ASP A 33 -19.71 6.41 24.98
N ASP A 34 -18.98 5.34 25.31
CA ASP A 34 -17.89 4.86 24.48
C ASP A 34 -18.55 4.18 23.28
N SER A 35 -19.06 5.00 22.36
CA SER A 35 -19.31 4.54 21.01
C SER A 35 -17.98 4.01 20.50
N ASP A 36 -17.89 2.70 20.27
CA ASP A 36 -16.86 2.01 19.47
C ASP A 36 -16.85 2.49 18.01
N ALA A 37 -17.10 3.78 17.78
CA ALA A 37 -17.00 4.43 16.51
C ALA A 37 -15.53 4.42 16.11
N ILE A 38 -15.21 3.56 15.13
CA ILE A 38 -13.91 3.55 14.46
C ILE A 38 -13.61 4.99 14.03
N ASP A 39 -12.57 5.61 14.60
CA ASP A 39 -12.08 6.89 14.11
C ASP A 39 -11.58 6.69 12.67
N LEU A 40 -12.41 7.10 11.72
CA LEU A 40 -12.16 6.99 10.29
C LEU A 40 -11.22 8.10 9.80
N ALA A 41 -11.02 9.18 10.58
CA ALA A 41 -10.21 10.33 10.19
C ALA A 41 -8.81 9.99 9.63
N PRO A 42 -8.03 9.04 10.20
CA PRO A 42 -6.73 8.67 9.63
C PRO A 42 -6.82 7.97 8.27
N TYR A 43 -7.97 7.40 7.90
CA TYR A 43 -8.15 6.64 6.67
C TYR A 43 -8.74 7.46 5.50
N ILE A 44 -9.27 8.66 5.77
CA ILE A 44 -9.90 9.51 4.74
C ILE A 44 -8.91 9.89 3.63
N TYR A 45 -7.76 10.46 3.99
CA TYR A 45 -6.76 10.91 3.02
C TYR A 45 -6.16 9.78 2.15
N PRO A 46 -5.73 8.63 2.72
CA PRO A 46 -5.25 7.52 1.88
C PRO A 46 -6.37 6.97 0.99
N ALA A 47 -7.60 6.79 1.51
CA ALA A 47 -8.73 6.33 0.71
C ALA A 47 -9.03 7.31 -0.44
N ALA A 48 -9.07 8.61 -0.16
CA ALA A 48 -9.28 9.64 -1.17
C ALA A 48 -8.16 9.66 -2.23
N SER A 49 -6.90 9.46 -1.82
CA SER A 49 -5.74 9.40 -2.74
C SER A 49 -5.81 8.24 -3.73
N PHE A 50 -6.58 7.19 -3.40
CA PHE A 50 -6.84 6.04 -4.27
C PHE A 50 -8.14 6.21 -5.07
N PHE A 51 -9.26 6.44 -4.40
CA PHE A 51 -10.57 6.41 -5.04
C PHE A 51 -10.83 7.60 -5.96
N ILE A 52 -10.31 8.80 -5.65
CA ILE A 52 -10.50 9.97 -6.51
C ILE A 52 -9.82 9.74 -7.88
N PRO A 53 -8.51 9.39 -7.96
CA PRO A 53 -7.89 9.03 -9.23
C PRO A 53 -8.56 7.83 -9.91
N LEU A 54 -8.92 6.78 -9.16
CA LEU A 54 -9.56 5.60 -9.74
C LEU A 54 -10.87 5.96 -10.46
N ILE A 55 -11.74 6.74 -9.83
CA ILE A 55 -13.01 7.17 -10.43
C ILE A 55 -12.74 8.02 -11.67
N VAL A 56 -11.83 8.98 -11.58
CA VAL A 56 -11.49 9.86 -12.71
C VAL A 56 -10.91 9.07 -13.89
N TYR A 57 -9.93 8.20 -13.65
CA TYR A 57 -9.36 7.35 -14.70
C TYR A 57 -10.40 6.41 -15.28
N TRP A 58 -11.22 5.76 -14.44
CA TRP A 58 -12.28 4.87 -14.91
C TRP A 58 -13.28 5.57 -15.83
N ARG A 59 -13.61 6.84 -15.54
CA ARG A 59 -14.55 7.64 -16.35
C ARG A 59 -13.92 8.22 -17.61
N THR A 60 -12.60 8.37 -17.64
CA THR A 60 -11.86 8.99 -18.75
C THR A 60 -11.05 8.00 -19.59
N MET A 61 -10.97 6.73 -19.16
CA MET A 61 -10.24 5.70 -19.90
C MET A 61 -10.85 5.46 -21.28
N CYS A 62 -9.98 5.11 -22.22
CA CYS A 62 -10.41 4.76 -23.57
C CYS A 62 -11.41 3.60 -23.49
N GLN A 63 -12.54 3.72 -24.21
CA GLN A 63 -13.56 2.66 -24.21
C GLN A 63 -13.24 1.53 -25.20
N ALA A 64 -12.21 1.72 -26.02
CA ALA A 64 -11.79 0.82 -27.07
C ALA A 64 -10.26 0.65 -27.06
N LEU A 65 -9.76 -0.05 -28.07
CA LEU A 65 -8.33 -0.16 -28.33
C LEU A 65 -7.79 1.23 -28.71
N TYR A 66 -6.74 1.67 -28.03
CA TYR A 66 -5.97 2.85 -28.41
C TYR A 66 -4.81 2.46 -29.34
N ILE A 67 -4.21 3.43 -30.02
CA ILE A 67 -3.04 3.23 -30.87
C ILE A 67 -1.81 2.84 -30.03
N GLY A 68 -0.87 2.11 -30.62
CA GLY A 68 0.35 1.64 -29.95
C GLY A 68 0.29 0.15 -29.62
N ASP A 69 0.91 -0.23 -28.50
CA ASP A 69 1.16 -1.64 -28.15
C ASP A 69 -0.02 -2.31 -27.44
N GLY A 70 -1.07 -1.55 -27.10
CA GLY A 70 -2.24 -2.05 -26.38
C GLY A 70 -2.91 -3.26 -27.05
N GLY A 71 -2.92 -3.32 -28.39
CA GLY A 71 -3.52 -4.42 -29.14
C GLY A 71 -2.76 -5.74 -28.97
N ASP A 72 -1.43 -5.66 -28.93
CA ASP A 72 -0.54 -6.78 -28.66
C ASP A 72 -0.72 -7.27 -27.21
N PHE A 73 -0.73 -6.34 -26.24
CA PHE A 73 -0.95 -6.66 -24.83
C PHE A 73 -2.31 -7.29 -24.54
N ILE A 74 -3.39 -6.78 -25.14
CA ILE A 74 -4.74 -7.35 -24.98
C ILE A 74 -4.76 -8.78 -25.55
N THR A 75 -4.21 -8.98 -26.75
CA THR A 75 -4.22 -10.28 -27.42
C THR A 75 -3.38 -11.29 -26.64
N ALA A 76 -2.16 -10.93 -26.26
CA ALA A 76 -1.28 -11.77 -25.47
C ALA A 76 -1.90 -12.12 -24.11
N SER A 77 -2.52 -11.16 -23.41
CA SER A 77 -3.23 -11.42 -22.16
C SER A 77 -4.45 -12.33 -22.34
N HIS A 78 -5.14 -12.25 -23.48
CA HIS A 78 -6.31 -13.07 -23.76
C HIS A 78 -5.94 -14.54 -23.97
N ILE A 79 -4.88 -14.81 -24.74
CA ILE A 79 -4.43 -16.16 -25.08
C ILE A 79 -3.32 -16.70 -24.16
N LEU A 80 -2.86 -15.91 -23.18
CA LEU A 80 -1.66 -16.16 -22.39
C LEU A 80 -0.40 -16.35 -23.25
N GLY A 81 -0.30 -15.53 -24.30
CA GLY A 81 0.85 -15.46 -25.21
C GLY A 81 1.96 -14.54 -24.69
N VAL A 82 2.98 -14.36 -25.53
CA VAL A 82 4.12 -13.48 -25.25
C VAL A 82 4.00 -12.26 -26.19
N PRO A 83 3.77 -11.04 -25.66
CA PRO A 83 3.81 -9.81 -26.44
C PRO A 83 5.24 -9.50 -26.90
N HIS A 84 5.41 -8.41 -27.64
CA HIS A 84 6.71 -7.90 -28.03
C HIS A 84 7.74 -7.90 -26.87
N PRO A 85 9.05 -8.06 -27.17
CA PRO A 85 10.09 -8.09 -26.15
C PRO A 85 10.00 -6.88 -25.21
N PRO A 86 10.20 -7.06 -23.89
CA PRO A 86 10.70 -8.24 -23.16
C PRO A 86 9.69 -9.35 -22.86
N GLY A 87 8.43 -9.25 -23.30
CA GLY A 87 7.42 -10.32 -23.14
C GLY A 87 6.57 -10.27 -21.86
N TYR A 88 6.87 -9.40 -20.89
CA TYR A 88 5.95 -8.99 -19.81
C TYR A 88 5.08 -10.09 -19.14
N PRO A 89 5.65 -11.23 -18.68
CA PRO A 89 4.86 -12.38 -18.23
C PRO A 89 3.95 -12.09 -17.04
N LEU A 90 4.34 -11.22 -16.10
CA LEU A 90 3.43 -10.83 -15.01
C LEU A 90 2.27 -9.98 -15.52
N TYR A 91 2.52 -9.08 -16.48
CA TYR A 91 1.49 -8.23 -17.06
C TYR A 91 0.43 -9.07 -17.77
N THR A 92 0.83 -10.09 -18.54
CA THR A 92 -0.12 -10.94 -19.27
C THR A 92 -0.96 -11.81 -18.34
N LEU A 93 -0.37 -12.32 -17.25
CA LEU A 93 -1.10 -13.06 -16.21
C LEU A 93 -2.13 -12.17 -15.48
N LEU A 94 -1.73 -10.96 -15.07
CA LEU A 94 -2.65 -9.99 -14.48
C LEU A 94 -3.72 -9.54 -15.48
N GLY A 95 -3.33 -9.34 -16.75
CA GLY A 95 -4.25 -9.03 -17.82
C GLY A 95 -5.31 -10.12 -17.97
N LYS A 96 -4.93 -11.40 -17.98
CA LYS A 96 -5.88 -12.53 -18.00
C LYS A 96 -6.84 -12.52 -16.80
N LEU A 97 -6.35 -12.16 -15.61
CA LEU A 97 -7.18 -12.00 -14.42
C LEU A 97 -8.19 -10.87 -14.58
N PHE A 98 -7.77 -9.69 -15.05
CA PHE A 98 -8.68 -8.56 -15.28
C PHE A 98 -9.69 -8.85 -16.40
N LEU A 99 -9.26 -9.59 -17.43
CA LEU A 99 -10.11 -10.08 -18.51
C LEU A 99 -11.14 -11.10 -18.03
N SER A 100 -10.94 -11.79 -16.91
CA SER A 100 -11.88 -12.79 -16.39
C SER A 100 -12.86 -12.25 -15.34
N LEU A 101 -12.67 -11.01 -14.86
CA LEU A 101 -13.58 -10.39 -13.89
C LEU A 101 -15.01 -10.28 -14.48
N PRO A 102 -16.05 -10.65 -13.72
CA PRO A 102 -17.45 -10.61 -14.17
C PRO A 102 -18.02 -9.18 -14.15
N ILE A 103 -17.33 -8.24 -14.80
CA ILE A 103 -17.74 -6.83 -14.89
C ILE A 103 -18.47 -6.62 -16.22
N PRO A 104 -19.69 -6.06 -16.22
CA PRO A 104 -20.42 -5.77 -17.46
C PRO A 104 -19.66 -4.83 -18.39
N GLY A 105 -19.52 -5.22 -19.66
CA GLY A 105 -19.02 -4.43 -20.79
C GLY A 105 -19.39 -5.13 -22.11
N GLY A 106 -19.49 -4.45 -23.26
CA GLY A 106 -19.80 -5.07 -24.59
C GLY A 106 -18.52 -5.52 -25.32
N LEU A 107 -18.56 -6.16 -26.51
CA LEU A 107 -17.42 -6.77 -27.29
C LEU A 107 -16.05 -6.04 -27.26
N SER A 108 -16.03 -4.73 -26.99
CA SER A 108 -14.92 -3.93 -26.45
C SER A 108 -14.43 -4.33 -25.03
N GLN A 109 -14.89 -5.44 -24.44
CA GLN A 109 -14.68 -5.83 -23.03
C GLN A 109 -13.21 -6.01 -22.74
N ALA A 110 -12.48 -6.60 -23.68
CA ALA A 110 -11.08 -6.91 -23.47
C ALA A 110 -10.26 -5.62 -23.35
N ALA A 111 -10.41 -4.71 -24.31
CA ALA A 111 -9.76 -3.41 -24.28
C ALA A 111 -10.20 -2.60 -23.06
N TRP A 112 -11.49 -2.56 -22.77
CA TRP A 112 -12.02 -1.84 -21.61
C TRP A 112 -11.46 -2.37 -20.28
N ARG A 113 -11.44 -3.70 -20.08
CA ARG A 113 -10.94 -4.35 -18.86
C ARG A 113 -9.43 -4.16 -18.70
N MET A 114 -8.70 -4.17 -19.80
CA MET A 114 -7.26 -3.90 -19.80
C MET A 114 -6.96 -2.41 -19.54
N ASN A 115 -7.73 -1.48 -20.12
CA ASN A 115 -7.64 -0.06 -19.79
C ASN A 115 -7.99 0.18 -18.31
N PHE A 116 -8.97 -0.54 -17.77
CA PHE A 116 -9.30 -0.50 -16.35
C PHE A 116 -8.18 -1.05 -15.46
N MET A 117 -7.45 -2.08 -15.89
CA MET A 117 -6.26 -2.55 -15.20
C MET A 117 -5.22 -1.42 -15.07
N SER A 118 -4.96 -0.69 -16.16
CA SER A 118 -4.06 0.47 -16.12
C SER A 118 -4.56 1.55 -15.16
N ALA A 119 -5.86 1.86 -15.17
CA ALA A 119 -6.48 2.82 -14.25
C ALA A 119 -6.34 2.39 -12.79
N PHE A 120 -6.55 1.09 -12.51
CA PHE A 120 -6.46 0.51 -11.17
C PHE A 120 -5.03 0.60 -10.61
N PHE A 121 -4.02 0.17 -11.38
CA PHE A 121 -2.62 0.31 -10.95
C PHE A 121 -2.16 1.77 -10.94
N GLY A 122 -2.72 2.62 -11.80
CA GLY A 122 -2.53 4.08 -11.75
C GLY A 122 -2.97 4.66 -10.41
N ALA A 123 -4.17 4.30 -9.94
CA ALA A 123 -4.69 4.72 -8.64
C ALA A 123 -3.93 4.10 -7.45
N LEU A 124 -3.48 2.84 -7.54
CA LEU A 124 -2.59 2.28 -6.52
C LEU A 124 -1.27 3.03 -6.43
N THR A 125 -0.75 3.48 -7.58
CA THR A 125 0.47 4.30 -7.62
C THR A 125 0.27 5.61 -6.89
N THR A 126 -0.84 6.33 -7.10
CA THR A 126 -1.12 7.58 -6.38
C THR A 126 -1.23 7.37 -4.86
N LEU A 127 -1.83 6.27 -4.42
CA LEU A 127 -1.83 5.88 -3.01
C LEU A 127 -0.40 5.67 -2.47
N LEU A 128 0.47 4.98 -3.22
CA LEU A 128 1.85 4.78 -2.79
C LEU A 128 2.67 6.08 -2.77
N VAL A 129 2.39 7.03 -3.68
CA VAL A 129 2.94 8.39 -3.61
C VAL A 129 2.50 9.07 -2.32
N TYR A 130 1.19 9.02 -2.01
CA TYR A 130 0.64 9.58 -0.77
C TYR A 130 1.36 9.00 0.45
N LEU A 131 1.48 7.68 0.55
CA LEU A 131 2.13 7.03 1.70
C LEU A 131 3.61 7.44 1.84
N LEU A 132 4.32 7.56 0.73
CA LEU A 132 5.72 7.98 0.71
C LEU A 132 5.87 9.43 1.17
N ILE A 133 5.09 10.36 0.61
CA ILE A 133 5.14 11.79 0.97
C ILE A 133 4.66 12.00 2.40
N ARG A 134 3.61 11.29 2.84
CA ARG A 134 3.12 11.35 4.22
C ARG A 134 4.18 10.89 5.21
N ARG A 135 4.96 9.85 4.87
CA ARG A 135 6.04 9.35 5.72
C ARG A 135 7.16 10.39 5.88
N ILE A 136 7.50 11.11 4.80
CA ILE A 136 8.54 12.14 4.81
C ILE A 136 8.08 13.42 5.51
N THR A 137 6.91 13.93 5.13
CA THR A 137 6.43 15.26 5.55
C THR A 137 5.65 15.23 6.86
N ARG A 138 5.07 14.08 7.22
CA ARG A 138 4.11 13.94 8.33
C ARG A 138 2.94 14.94 8.27
N HIS A 139 2.52 15.33 7.06
CA HIS A 139 1.31 16.13 6.82
C HIS A 139 0.36 15.44 5.81
N ASN A 140 -0.89 15.18 6.24
CA ASN A 140 -1.85 14.41 5.43
C ASN A 140 -2.31 15.19 4.19
N TRP A 141 -2.73 16.45 4.37
CA TRP A 141 -3.21 17.28 3.28
C TRP A 141 -2.13 17.53 2.22
N LEU A 142 -0.89 17.80 2.65
CA LEU A 142 0.24 18.02 1.75
C LEU A 142 0.53 16.77 0.92
N ALA A 143 0.58 15.60 1.57
CA ALA A 143 0.77 14.32 0.88
C ALA A 143 -0.37 14.01 -0.09
N PHE A 144 -1.61 14.33 0.29
CA PHE A 144 -2.79 14.15 -0.55
C PHE A 144 -2.71 15.00 -1.82
N PHE A 145 -2.55 16.32 -1.70
CA PHE A 145 -2.47 17.19 -2.89
C PHE A 145 -1.24 16.89 -3.75
N ALA A 146 -0.10 16.56 -3.15
CA ALA A 146 1.08 16.17 -3.91
C ALA A 146 0.86 14.85 -4.68
N SER A 147 0.19 13.86 -4.08
CA SER A 147 -0.15 12.61 -4.76
C SER A 147 -1.12 12.82 -5.93
N LEU A 148 -2.10 13.72 -5.76
CA LEU A 148 -3.02 14.09 -6.83
C LEU A 148 -2.31 14.86 -7.95
N ALA A 149 -1.36 15.74 -7.62
CA ALA A 149 -0.56 16.45 -8.62
C ALA A 149 0.25 15.48 -9.50
N VAL A 150 0.80 14.41 -8.91
CA VAL A 150 1.46 13.35 -9.67
C VAL A 150 0.45 12.55 -10.50
N GLY A 151 -0.66 12.12 -9.89
CA GLY A 151 -1.69 11.33 -10.57
C GLY A 151 -2.34 12.05 -11.76
N PHE A 152 -2.67 13.32 -11.59
CA PHE A 152 -3.30 14.13 -12.63
C PHE A 152 -2.29 14.86 -13.54
N GLY A 153 -0.99 14.59 -13.36
CA GLY A 153 0.02 15.02 -14.32
C GLY A 153 -0.23 14.41 -15.69
N GLN A 154 -0.15 15.22 -16.75
CA GLN A 154 -0.52 14.83 -18.12
C GLN A 154 0.10 13.49 -18.55
N THR A 155 1.40 13.32 -18.32
CA THR A 155 2.14 12.12 -18.70
C THR A 155 1.68 10.88 -17.94
N PHE A 156 1.40 11.01 -16.63
CA PHE A 156 0.97 9.85 -15.83
C PHE A 156 -0.48 9.49 -16.14
N TRP A 157 -1.35 10.50 -16.22
CA TRP A 157 -2.76 10.32 -16.58
C TRP A 157 -2.86 9.66 -17.96
N SER A 158 -2.13 10.13 -18.98
CA SER A 158 -2.24 9.56 -20.33
C SER A 158 -1.92 8.06 -20.37
N GLN A 159 -1.06 7.55 -19.47
CA GLN A 159 -0.78 6.12 -19.34
C GLN A 159 -1.81 5.37 -18.49
N ALA A 160 -2.47 6.04 -17.54
CA ALA A 160 -3.50 5.44 -16.69
C ALA A 160 -4.83 5.19 -17.43
N VAL A 161 -5.04 5.80 -18.60
CA VAL A 161 -6.30 5.71 -19.37
C VAL A 161 -6.26 4.76 -20.58
N ILE A 162 -5.13 4.11 -20.83
CA ILE A 162 -4.91 3.19 -21.94
C ILE A 162 -4.21 1.91 -21.48
N THR A 163 -4.28 0.84 -22.27
CA THR A 163 -3.62 -0.44 -21.98
C THR A 163 -2.13 -0.31 -22.25
N GLU A 164 -1.36 -0.09 -21.20
CA GLU A 164 0.09 0.05 -21.26
C GLU A 164 0.75 -0.52 -20.01
N VAL A 165 2.05 -0.77 -20.08
CA VAL A 165 2.84 -1.39 -19.01
C VAL A 165 3.30 -0.41 -17.93
N TYR A 166 3.17 0.90 -18.18
CA TYR A 166 3.81 1.92 -17.37
C TYR A 166 3.20 2.08 -15.99
N THR A 167 1.87 2.06 -15.83
CA THR A 167 1.26 2.24 -14.50
C THR A 167 1.56 1.09 -13.56
N LEU A 168 1.56 -0.16 -14.06
CA LEU A 168 2.02 -1.31 -13.28
C LEU A 168 3.52 -1.21 -12.93
N ASN A 169 4.35 -0.72 -13.86
CA ASN A 169 5.77 -0.50 -13.59
C ASN A 169 5.98 0.56 -12.50
N THR A 170 5.31 1.72 -12.61
CA THR A 170 5.41 2.79 -11.61
C THR A 170 4.88 2.35 -10.24
N PHE A 171 3.81 1.53 -10.21
CA PHE A 171 3.33 0.89 -8.99
C PHE A 171 4.45 0.09 -8.31
N PHE A 172 5.13 -0.80 -9.05
CA PHE A 172 6.24 -1.57 -8.48
C PHE A 172 7.42 -0.69 -8.03
N ILE A 173 7.79 0.33 -8.80
CA ILE A 173 8.82 1.30 -8.42
C ILE A 173 8.49 1.94 -7.06
N LEU A 174 7.27 2.44 -6.89
CA LEU A 174 6.86 3.07 -5.64
C LEU A 174 6.65 2.09 -4.49
N LEU A 175 6.24 0.85 -4.79
CA LEU A 175 6.13 -0.21 -3.79
C LEU A 175 7.52 -0.52 -3.21
N GLN A 176 8.52 -0.64 -4.09
CA GLN A 176 9.91 -0.85 -3.70
C GLN A 176 10.48 0.29 -2.88
N LEU A 177 10.24 1.54 -3.29
CA LEU A 177 10.65 2.71 -2.50
C LEU A 177 9.98 2.72 -1.12
N ASN A 178 8.68 2.45 -1.04
CA ASN A 178 7.97 2.40 0.24
C ASN A 178 8.55 1.32 1.16
N LEU A 179 8.79 0.11 0.65
CA LEU A 179 9.37 -0.99 1.42
C LEU A 179 10.80 -0.69 1.87
N LEU A 180 11.62 -0.04 1.02
CA LEU A 180 12.96 0.40 1.38
C LEU A 180 12.92 1.42 2.53
N VAL A 181 12.01 2.39 2.47
CA VAL A 181 11.88 3.37 3.55
C VAL A 181 11.40 2.67 4.84
N ILE A 182 10.42 1.77 4.76
CA ILE A 182 10.00 0.95 5.93
C ILE A 182 11.19 0.17 6.52
N ARG A 183 12.06 -0.38 5.67
CA ARG A 183 13.26 -1.11 6.10
C ARG A 183 14.25 -0.23 6.85
N THR A 184 14.29 1.07 6.55
CA THR A 184 15.12 2.06 7.26
C THR A 184 14.58 2.34 8.66
N GLU A 185 13.26 2.29 8.84
CA GLU A 185 12.59 2.52 10.13
C GLU A 185 12.60 1.26 11.00
N LYS A 186 12.33 0.09 10.40
CA LYS A 186 12.17 -1.19 11.10
C LYS A 186 12.98 -2.28 10.43
N LYS A 187 13.94 -2.85 11.18
CA LYS A 187 14.80 -3.95 10.70
C LYS A 187 14.18 -5.34 10.80
N SER A 188 12.92 -5.50 10.39
CA SER A 188 12.22 -6.79 10.43
C SER A 188 12.60 -7.69 9.25
N PRO A 189 12.86 -9.00 9.47
CA PRO A 189 13.08 -9.98 8.40
C PRO A 189 11.95 -9.99 7.35
N ASN A 190 10.71 -9.77 7.79
CA ASN A 190 9.54 -9.77 6.91
C ASN A 190 9.62 -8.66 5.84
N THR A 191 10.26 -7.53 6.16
CA THR A 191 10.39 -6.42 5.20
C THR A 191 11.26 -6.84 4.02
N ILE A 192 12.34 -7.60 4.29
CA ILE A 192 13.22 -8.10 3.24
C ILE A 192 12.50 -9.14 2.37
N LEU A 193 11.66 -9.99 2.97
CA LEU A 193 10.83 -10.94 2.23
C LEU A 193 9.87 -10.23 1.28
N TRP A 194 9.15 -9.21 1.77
CA TRP A 194 8.24 -8.41 0.94
C TRP A 194 8.98 -7.66 -0.17
N MET A 195 10.16 -7.11 0.11
CA MET A 195 11.01 -6.46 -0.91
C MET A 195 11.45 -7.47 -1.98
N ALA A 196 11.91 -8.66 -1.58
CA ALA A 196 12.36 -9.69 -2.50
C ALA A 196 11.21 -10.22 -3.37
N LEU A 197 10.02 -10.44 -2.78
CA LEU A 197 8.82 -10.83 -3.52
C LEU A 197 8.41 -9.75 -4.51
N ALA A 198 8.31 -8.49 -4.07
CA ALA A 198 7.99 -7.37 -4.94
C ALA A 198 9.03 -7.24 -6.07
N LEU A 199 10.31 -7.54 -5.79
CA LEU A 199 11.39 -7.44 -6.76
C LEU A 199 11.28 -8.54 -7.82
N GLY A 200 11.04 -9.78 -7.41
CA GLY A 200 10.79 -10.89 -8.32
C GLY A 200 9.59 -10.64 -9.23
N LEU A 201 8.46 -10.20 -8.68
CA LEU A 201 7.27 -9.84 -9.45
C LEU A 201 7.55 -8.69 -10.42
N SER A 202 8.22 -7.64 -9.96
CA SER A 202 8.56 -6.50 -10.81
C SER A 202 9.53 -6.84 -11.95
N LEU A 203 10.47 -7.77 -11.75
CA LEU A 203 11.38 -8.25 -12.80
C LEU A 203 10.62 -9.06 -13.86
N ALA A 204 9.62 -9.83 -13.43
CA ALA A 204 8.69 -10.52 -14.34
C ALA A 204 7.73 -9.55 -15.07
N HIS A 205 7.65 -8.30 -14.64
CA HIS A 205 6.89 -7.26 -15.35
C HIS A 205 7.80 -6.47 -16.29
N HIS A 206 8.80 -5.75 -15.77
CA HIS A 206 9.59 -4.82 -16.56
C HIS A 206 11.06 -4.81 -16.10
N PRO A 207 12.05 -5.03 -17.01
CA PRO A 207 13.46 -5.07 -16.67
C PRO A 207 14.02 -3.77 -16.06
N SER A 208 13.39 -2.63 -16.31
CA SER A 208 13.81 -1.33 -15.74
C SER A 208 13.90 -1.33 -14.22
N ILE A 209 13.21 -2.23 -13.52
CA ILE A 209 13.32 -2.34 -12.07
C ILE A 209 14.74 -2.70 -11.61
N ALA A 210 15.59 -3.20 -12.51
CA ALA A 210 16.99 -3.45 -12.21
C ALA A 210 17.74 -2.20 -11.69
N ILE A 211 17.24 -0.98 -11.95
CA ILE A 211 17.80 0.26 -11.40
C ILE A 211 17.75 0.33 -9.86
N PHE A 212 16.93 -0.49 -9.21
CA PHE A 212 16.89 -0.56 -7.74
C PHE A 212 18.06 -1.35 -7.15
N PHE A 213 18.72 -2.24 -7.90
CA PHE A 213 19.84 -3.01 -7.37
C PHE A 213 20.98 -2.12 -6.83
N PRO A 214 21.46 -1.09 -7.56
CA PRO A 214 22.42 -0.13 -7.02
C PRO A 214 21.95 0.55 -5.73
N ALA A 215 20.69 1.02 -5.67
CA ALA A 215 20.14 1.68 -4.49
C ALA A 215 20.11 0.73 -3.27
N TYR A 216 19.74 -0.53 -3.47
CA TYR A 216 19.73 -1.54 -2.43
C TYR A 216 21.12 -1.94 -1.97
N LEU A 217 22.06 -2.14 -2.89
CA LEU A 217 23.44 -2.45 -2.56
C LEU A 217 24.07 -1.29 -1.77
N TYR A 218 23.87 -0.05 -2.22
CA TYR A 218 24.34 1.15 -1.51
C TYR A 218 23.74 1.27 -0.10
N TYR A 219 22.42 1.11 0.04
CA TYR A 219 21.77 1.10 1.35
C TYR A 219 22.34 0.01 2.26
N SER A 220 22.50 -1.21 1.74
CA SER A 220 23.00 -2.36 2.50
C SER A 220 24.46 -2.17 2.94
N TYR A 221 25.27 -1.49 2.12
CA TYR A 221 26.65 -1.14 2.42
C TYR A 221 26.74 -0.16 3.59
N ILE A 222 25.97 0.95 3.54
CA ILE A 222 25.95 1.97 4.61
C ILE A 222 25.41 1.40 5.92
N HIS A 223 24.33 0.62 5.86
CA HIS A 223 23.64 0.12 7.05
C HIS A 223 24.17 -1.23 7.54
N ARG A 224 25.25 -1.73 6.91
CA ARG A 224 25.88 -3.04 7.15
C ARG A 224 24.87 -4.20 7.18
N ASP A 225 23.85 -4.14 6.33
CA ASP A 225 22.77 -5.13 6.26
C ASP A 225 23.17 -6.31 5.36
N ARG A 226 23.85 -7.29 5.96
CA ARG A 226 24.35 -8.48 5.25
C ARG A 226 23.26 -9.37 4.68
N ASN A 227 22.06 -9.39 5.28
CA ASN A 227 20.97 -10.23 4.79
C ASN A 227 20.39 -9.63 3.50
N MET A 228 20.18 -8.31 3.50
CA MET A 228 19.70 -7.61 2.31
C MET A 228 20.70 -7.70 1.16
N SER A 229 22.00 -7.49 1.39
CA SER A 229 23.01 -7.59 0.33
C SER A 229 23.06 -9.00 -0.30
N ARG A 230 23.02 -10.06 0.50
CA ARG A 230 22.99 -11.45 0.01
C ARG A 230 21.78 -11.70 -0.89
N ILE A 231 20.58 -11.33 -0.45
CA ILE A 231 19.35 -11.58 -1.21
C ILE A 231 19.34 -10.76 -2.50
N MET A 232 19.81 -9.52 -2.47
CA MET A 232 19.89 -8.67 -3.67
C MET A 232 20.92 -9.19 -4.69
N ILE A 233 22.07 -9.69 -4.24
CA ILE A 233 23.06 -10.31 -5.13
C ILE A 233 22.50 -11.57 -5.78
N VAL A 234 21.85 -12.44 -4.99
CA VAL A 234 21.22 -13.66 -5.53
C VAL A 234 20.12 -13.31 -6.51
N ALA A 235 19.25 -12.35 -6.19
CA ALA A 235 18.18 -11.89 -7.08
C ALA A 235 18.73 -11.28 -8.38
N LEU A 236 19.81 -10.50 -8.31
CA LEU A 236 20.47 -9.94 -9.48
C LEU A 236 21.09 -11.04 -10.36
N ALA A 237 21.83 -11.97 -9.75
CA ALA A 237 22.45 -13.08 -10.47
C ALA A 237 21.40 -13.96 -11.17
N PHE A 238 20.29 -14.25 -10.48
CA PHE A 238 19.17 -15.00 -11.04
C PHE A 238 18.48 -14.23 -12.17
N GLY A 239 18.23 -12.94 -11.99
CA GLY A 239 17.66 -12.08 -13.04
C GLY A 239 18.53 -12.00 -14.30
N LEU A 240 19.85 -11.85 -14.13
CA LEU A 240 20.81 -11.84 -15.24
C LEU A 240 20.87 -13.19 -15.96
N ALA A 241 20.76 -14.31 -15.23
CA ALA A 241 20.73 -15.64 -15.82
C ALA A 241 19.47 -15.85 -16.68
N ILE A 242 18.33 -15.29 -16.28
CA ILE A 242 17.07 -15.38 -17.06
C ILE A 242 17.10 -14.47 -18.30
N ILE A 243 17.71 -13.28 -18.19
CA ILE A 243 17.80 -12.33 -19.31
C ILE A 243 18.78 -12.81 -20.39
N ASN A 244 19.67 -13.75 -20.06
CA ASN A 244 20.65 -14.30 -21.01
C ASN A 244 20.41 -15.78 -21.39
N PRO A 245 19.30 -16.13 -22.07
CA PRO A 245 19.11 -17.50 -22.55
C PRO A 245 19.76 -17.78 -23.92
N PHE A 246 20.45 -16.81 -24.53
CA PHE A 246 21.05 -16.94 -25.88
C PHE A 246 22.46 -16.30 -25.97
N GLY A 247 23.34 -16.63 -25.03
CA GLY A 247 24.79 -16.45 -25.19
C GLY A 247 25.42 -17.63 -25.91
#